data_AF-A0AAD2CER5-F1
#
_entry.id   AF-A0AAD2CER5-F1
#
_cell.length_a   1.000
_cell.length_b   1.000
_cell.length_c   1.000
_cell.angle_alpha   90.00
_cell.angle_beta   90.00
_cell.angle_gamma   90.00
#
_symmetry.space_group_name_H-M   'P 1'
#
loop_
_entity.id
_entity.type
_entity.pdbx_description
1 polymer ?
#
loop_
_entity_poly.entity_id
_entity_poly.type
_entity_poly.pdbx_seq_one_letter_code
_entity_poly.pdbx_strand_id
1 'polypeptide(L)'
;MSSMGYRLTTVMGLKQLKAPKEDGTEQDLEDFLTSLTDKAIIRWADGGDVGYNVEENAEPEIKESDSLTAAEESDARKVKAYERLMDKYEDRKDAFWTNTIAMFQLIMSNVTTTMRNKIKLTDGHLVASKNKDLVWLMSTVDVCVPPKGLETQSPAEPRRPAEPTRRWSLEEMKVVCERPEEAVGSLF
;
A
#
# COMPACT_ATOMS: atom_id res chain seq x y z
N MET A 1 6.13 10.65 27.21
CA MET A 1 6.26 10.29 25.78
C MET A 1 4.85 10.11 25.23
N SER A 2 4.30 11.16 24.62
CA SER A 2 2.93 11.11 24.09
C SER A 2 2.93 10.31 22.80
N SER A 3 2.25 9.15 22.84
CA SER A 3 1.87 8.40 21.64
C SER A 3 1.08 9.33 20.74
N MET A 4 1.70 9.71 19.62
CA MET A 4 1.07 10.53 18.59
C MET A 4 0.04 9.64 17.90
N GLY A 5 -1.16 9.60 18.48
CA GLY A 5 -2.30 8.90 17.90
C GLY A 5 -2.51 9.44 16.50
N TYR A 6 -2.30 8.58 15.50
CA TYR A 6 -2.73 8.81 14.14
C TYR A 6 -4.22 9.16 14.21
N ARG A 7 -4.55 10.45 14.08
CA ARG A 7 -5.91 10.85 13.81
C ARG A 7 -6.20 10.28 12.43
N LEU A 8 -6.84 9.12 12.41
CA LEU A 8 -7.49 8.59 11.22
C LEU A 8 -8.38 9.72 10.72
N THR A 9 -7.93 10.41 9.68
CA THR A 9 -8.81 11.17 8.80
C THR A 9 -9.65 10.15 8.04
N THR A 10 -10.48 9.40 8.78
CA THR A 10 -11.58 8.66 8.20
C THR A 10 -12.47 9.73 7.61
N VAL A 11 -12.35 9.95 6.31
CA VAL A 11 -13.29 10.77 5.58
C VAL A 11 -14.66 10.13 5.86
N MET A 12 -15.53 10.87 6.55
CA MET A 12 -16.80 10.33 7.02
C MET A 12 -17.57 9.72 5.85
N GLY A 13 -17.89 8.42 5.96
CA GLY A 13 -18.64 7.67 4.96
C GLY A 13 -17.81 6.88 3.95
N LEU A 14 -16.48 6.79 4.09
CA LEU A 14 -15.67 5.83 3.34
C LEU A 14 -15.52 4.53 4.13
N LYS A 15 -15.82 3.40 3.47
CA LYS A 15 -15.71 2.06 4.05
C LYS A 15 -14.22 1.75 4.28
N GLN A 16 -13.89 1.15 5.42
CA GLN A 16 -12.51 0.74 5.67
C GLN A 16 -12.17 -0.48 4.81
N LEU A 17 -11.10 -0.40 4.02
CA LEU A 17 -10.61 -1.50 3.20
C LEU A 17 -9.93 -2.56 4.07
N LYS A 18 -10.41 -3.79 3.97
CA LYS A 18 -9.94 -4.93 4.75
C LYS A 18 -9.14 -5.90 3.88
N ALA A 19 -8.21 -6.63 4.50
CA ALA A 19 -7.51 -7.71 3.81
C ALA A 19 -8.44 -8.93 3.63
N PRO A 20 -8.15 -9.87 2.70
CA PRO A 20 -8.92 -11.11 2.55
C PRO A 20 -9.02 -11.95 3.83
N LYS A 21 -7.99 -11.89 4.68
CA LYS A 21 -7.97 -12.55 6.01
C LYS A 21 -8.96 -11.94 7.01
N GLU A 22 -9.52 -10.77 6.70
CA GLU A 22 -10.47 -9.99 7.51
C GLU A 22 -11.83 -9.88 6.79
N ASP A 23 -12.14 -10.84 5.91
CA ASP A 23 -13.34 -10.88 5.05
C ASP A 23 -13.43 -9.73 4.04
N GLY A 24 -12.30 -9.11 3.67
CA GLY A 24 -12.25 -8.13 2.60
C GLY A 24 -12.42 -8.78 1.23
N THR A 25 -13.35 -8.26 0.42
CA THR A 25 -13.57 -8.74 -0.95
C THR A 25 -13.07 -7.75 -1.99
N GLU A 26 -12.76 -8.24 -3.19
CA GLU A 26 -12.46 -7.40 -4.37
C GLU A 26 -13.59 -6.39 -4.65
N GLN A 27 -14.85 -6.81 -4.49
CA GLN A 27 -16.00 -5.90 -4.59
C GLN A 27 -15.92 -4.75 -3.57
N ASP A 28 -15.48 -5.02 -2.34
CA ASP A 28 -15.31 -3.96 -1.35
C ASP A 28 -14.19 -2.96 -1.73
N LEU A 29 -13.18 -3.45 -2.46
CA LEU A 29 -12.11 -2.62 -3.00
C LEU A 29 -12.62 -1.75 -4.16
N GLU A 30 -13.29 -2.35 -5.14
CA GLU A 30 -13.88 -1.64 -6.27
C GLU A 30 -14.91 -0.59 -5.81
N ASP A 31 -15.82 -0.96 -4.90
CA ASP A 31 -16.83 -0.05 -4.35
C ASP A 31 -16.18 1.13 -3.62
N PHE A 32 -15.12 0.87 -2.85
CA PHE A 32 -14.37 1.90 -2.15
C PHE A 32 -13.68 2.84 -3.14
N LEU A 33 -12.95 2.31 -4.11
CA LEU A 33 -12.22 3.08 -5.11
C LEU A 33 -13.17 3.93 -5.95
N THR A 34 -14.26 3.35 -6.43
CA THR A 34 -15.30 4.07 -7.18
C THR A 34 -15.87 5.22 -6.35
N SER A 35 -16.25 4.96 -5.09
CA SER A 35 -16.81 6.00 -4.23
C SER A 35 -15.81 7.11 -3.87
N LEU A 36 -14.53 6.77 -3.82
CA LEU A 36 -13.44 7.71 -3.54
C LEU A 36 -13.16 8.57 -4.77
N THR A 37 -13.05 7.96 -5.94
CA THR A 37 -12.86 8.62 -7.23
C THR A 37 -14.02 9.56 -7.54
N ASP A 38 -15.27 9.12 -7.39
CA ASP A 38 -16.45 9.98 -7.56
C ASP A 38 -16.39 11.25 -6.70
N LYS A 39 -16.02 11.08 -5.41
CA LYS A 39 -15.90 12.22 -4.49
C LYS A 39 -14.74 13.13 -4.89
N ALA A 40 -13.62 12.58 -5.34
CA ALA A 40 -12.45 13.35 -5.78
C ALA A 40 -12.76 14.15 -7.06
N ILE A 41 -13.36 13.50 -8.06
CA ILE A 41 -13.78 14.13 -9.33
C ILE A 41 -14.74 15.30 -9.07
N ILE A 42 -15.71 15.14 -8.15
CA ILE A 42 -16.71 16.18 -7.88
C ILE A 42 -16.15 17.32 -7.01
N ARG A 43 -15.24 17.04 -6.07
CA ARG A 43 -14.87 18.00 -5.02
C ARG A 43 -13.49 18.62 -5.18
N TRP A 44 -12.58 18.02 -5.92
CA TRP A 44 -11.20 18.50 -6.04
C TRP A 44 -11.04 19.29 -7.34
N ALA A 45 -10.22 20.35 -7.29
CA ALA A 45 -9.81 21.05 -8.50
C ALA A 45 -9.03 20.07 -9.39
N ASP A 46 -9.40 19.99 -10.67
CA ASP A 46 -8.85 19.03 -11.62
C ASP A 46 -8.87 17.56 -11.12
N GLY A 47 -9.90 17.22 -10.33
CA GLY A 47 -10.09 15.87 -9.77
C GLY A 47 -10.24 14.76 -10.83
N GLY A 48 -10.55 15.12 -12.07
CA GLY A 48 -10.59 14.17 -13.20
C GLY A 48 -9.24 13.52 -13.50
N ASP A 49 -8.13 14.24 -13.34
CA ASP A 49 -6.79 13.73 -13.63
C ASP A 49 -6.35 12.66 -12.63
N VAL A 50 -6.65 12.85 -11.34
CA VAL A 50 -6.39 11.83 -10.32
C VAL A 50 -7.38 10.67 -10.43
N GLY A 51 -8.62 10.92 -10.88
CA GLY A 51 -9.60 9.86 -11.17
C GLY A 51 -9.11 8.93 -12.26
N TYR A 52 -8.62 9.49 -13.38
CA TYR A 52 -7.97 8.72 -14.45
C TYR A 52 -6.80 7.88 -13.92
N ASN A 53 -5.99 8.44 -13.00
CA ASN A 53 -4.89 7.70 -12.41
C ASN A 53 -5.32 6.47 -11.61
N VAL A 54 -6.45 6.55 -10.92
CA VAL A 54 -7.00 5.43 -10.14
C VAL A 54 -7.70 4.41 -11.03
N GLU A 55 -8.44 4.85 -12.05
CA GLU A 55 -9.24 3.98 -12.93
C GLU A 55 -8.38 3.25 -13.97
N GLU A 56 -7.46 3.96 -14.62
CA GLU A 56 -6.63 3.42 -15.70
C GLU A 56 -5.25 2.96 -15.20
N ASN A 57 -4.96 3.15 -13.91
CA ASN A 57 -3.66 2.87 -13.28
C ASN A 57 -2.49 3.50 -14.07
N ALA A 58 -2.70 4.72 -14.58
CA ALA A 58 -1.79 5.41 -15.48
C ALA A 58 -1.74 6.92 -15.20
N GLU A 59 -0.59 7.56 -15.39
CA GLU A 59 -0.50 9.02 -15.27
C GLU A 59 -1.21 9.71 -16.46
N PRO A 60 -2.05 10.73 -16.21
CA PRO A 60 -2.71 11.47 -17.26
C PRO A 60 -1.71 12.31 -18.07
N GLU A 61 -1.93 12.40 -19.38
CA GLU A 61 -1.09 13.21 -20.25
C GLU A 61 -1.46 14.70 -20.12
N ILE A 62 -0.66 15.46 -19.37
CA ILE A 62 -0.78 16.93 -19.27
C ILE A 62 0.17 17.55 -20.29
N LYS A 63 -0.36 17.92 -21.46
CA LYS A 63 0.42 18.51 -22.56
C LYS A 63 0.75 19.97 -22.29
N GLU A 64 2.02 20.31 -22.47
CA GLU A 64 2.48 21.69 -22.54
C GLU A 64 2.10 22.30 -23.90
N SER A 65 1.78 23.59 -23.92
CA SER A 65 1.55 24.30 -25.18
C SER A 65 2.87 24.55 -25.92
N ASP A 66 2.82 24.50 -27.25
CA ASP A 66 3.96 24.86 -28.08
C ASP A 66 4.42 26.30 -27.81
N SER A 67 5.75 26.51 -27.80
CA SER A 67 6.33 27.84 -27.62
C SER A 67 5.88 28.79 -28.73
N LEU A 68 5.75 30.07 -28.38
CA LEU A 68 5.46 31.13 -29.35
C LEU A 68 6.53 31.20 -30.43
N THR A 69 6.11 31.46 -31.67
CA THR A 69 7.05 31.78 -32.74
C THR A 69 7.53 33.23 -32.62
N ALA A 70 8.71 33.55 -33.16
CA ALA A 70 9.28 34.91 -33.08
C ALA A 70 8.36 36.01 -33.66
N ALA A 71 7.49 35.67 -34.62
CA ALA A 71 6.49 36.60 -35.15
C ALA A 71 5.36 36.89 -34.14
N GLU A 72 5.04 35.92 -33.29
CA GLU A 72 3.95 36.00 -32.32
C GLU A 72 4.36 36.66 -31.02
N GLU A 73 5.63 36.57 -30.66
CA GLU A 73 6.24 37.33 -29.56
C GLU A 73 6.14 38.84 -29.76
N SER A 74 6.02 39.30 -31.01
CA SER A 74 5.83 40.72 -31.32
C SER A 74 4.41 41.23 -31.02
N ASP A 75 3.42 40.34 -30.91
CA ASP A 75 2.04 40.69 -30.58
C ASP A 75 1.77 40.49 -29.08
N ALA A 76 1.68 41.60 -28.35
CA ALA A 76 1.41 41.61 -26.91
C ALA A 76 0.13 40.86 -26.51
N ARG A 77 -0.87 40.73 -27.40
CA ARG A 77 -2.08 39.94 -27.13
C ARG A 77 -1.80 38.44 -27.15
N LYS A 78 -0.96 37.98 -28.09
CA LYS A 78 -0.58 36.58 -28.20
C LYS A 78 0.33 36.16 -27.05
N VAL A 79 1.30 37.01 -26.69
CA VAL A 79 2.14 36.80 -25.50
C VAL A 79 1.27 36.61 -24.25
N LYS A 80 0.33 37.53 -24.00
CA LYS A 80 -0.58 37.42 -22.84
C LYS A 80 -1.51 36.21 -22.88
N ALA A 81 -1.90 35.76 -24.08
CA ALA A 81 -2.71 34.55 -24.23
C ALA A 81 -1.89 33.29 -23.92
N TYR A 82 -0.63 33.25 -24.34
CA TYR A 82 0.31 32.17 -24.04
C TYR A 82 0.64 32.10 -22.55
N GLU A 83 0.94 33.23 -21.90
CA GLU A 83 1.16 33.29 -20.44
C GLU A 83 -0.02 32.67 -19.68
N ARG A 84 -1.26 33.02 -20.04
CA ARG A 84 -2.46 32.41 -19.43
C ARG A 84 -2.60 30.91 -19.69
N LEU A 85 -2.06 30.40 -20.79
CA LEU A 85 -2.07 28.96 -21.07
C LEU A 85 -1.02 28.25 -20.22
N MET A 86 0.17 28.85 -20.09
CA MET A 86 1.23 28.35 -19.22
C MET A 86 0.81 28.35 -17.76
N ASP A 87 0.19 29.44 -17.27
CA ASP A 87 -0.36 29.52 -15.91
C ASP A 87 -1.34 28.37 -15.64
N LYS A 88 -2.28 28.13 -16.56
CA LYS A 88 -3.25 27.01 -16.43
C LYS A 88 -2.59 25.64 -16.44
N TYR A 89 -1.52 25.48 -17.23
CA TYR A 89 -0.76 24.23 -17.28
C TYR A 89 -0.02 23.97 -15.97
N GLU A 90 0.62 25.00 -15.41
CA GLU A 90 1.27 24.93 -14.09
C GLU A 90 0.24 24.66 -12.99
N ASP A 91 -0.88 25.40 -12.97
CA ASP A 91 -1.98 25.20 -12.02
C ASP A 91 -2.50 23.75 -12.05
N ARG A 92 -2.73 23.20 -13.26
CA ARG A 92 -3.21 21.82 -13.42
C ARG A 92 -2.18 20.79 -12.95
N LYS A 93 -0.89 21.02 -13.20
CA LYS A 93 0.20 20.15 -12.69
C LYS A 93 0.27 20.17 -11.16
N ASP A 94 0.18 21.35 -10.56
CA ASP A 94 0.22 21.52 -9.11
C ASP A 94 -1.02 20.90 -8.45
N ALA A 95 -2.19 21.07 -9.06
CA ALA A 95 -3.43 20.43 -8.63
C ALA A 95 -3.31 18.90 -8.72
N PHE A 96 -2.83 18.37 -9.85
CA PHE A 96 -2.61 16.93 -10.03
C PHE A 96 -1.66 16.35 -8.98
N TRP A 97 -0.52 17.00 -8.73
CA TRP A 97 0.43 16.56 -7.71
C TRP A 97 -0.18 16.58 -6.31
N THR A 98 -0.84 17.68 -5.95
CA THR A 98 -1.51 17.82 -4.64
C THR A 98 -2.59 16.75 -4.44
N ASN A 99 -3.41 16.52 -5.46
CA ASN A 99 -4.45 15.50 -5.47
C ASN A 99 -3.86 14.10 -5.35
N THR A 100 -2.74 13.81 -6.03
CA THR A 100 -2.03 12.52 -5.96
C THR A 100 -1.55 12.23 -4.53
N ILE A 101 -0.93 13.22 -3.88
CA ILE A 101 -0.49 13.09 -2.48
C ILE A 101 -1.69 12.83 -1.56
N ALA A 102 -2.77 13.59 -1.74
CA ALA A 102 -3.97 13.44 -0.93
C ALA A 102 -4.59 12.05 -1.12
N MET A 103 -4.70 11.58 -2.37
CA MET A 103 -5.26 10.27 -2.70
C MET A 103 -4.42 9.13 -2.10
N PHE A 104 -3.10 9.18 -2.26
CA PHE A 104 -2.18 8.22 -1.65
C PHE A 104 -2.39 8.14 -0.12
N GLN A 105 -2.48 9.29 0.55
CA GLN A 105 -2.69 9.34 2.00
C GLN A 105 -4.08 8.83 2.40
N LEU A 106 -5.12 9.12 1.62
CA LEU A 106 -6.48 8.65 1.87
C LEU A 106 -6.61 7.14 1.72
N ILE A 107 -6.03 6.55 0.69
CA ILE A 107 -6.02 5.09 0.55
C ILE A 107 -5.27 4.49 1.73
N MET A 108 -4.03 4.93 1.98
CA MET A 108 -3.22 4.40 3.08
C MET A 108 -3.84 4.63 4.47
N SER A 109 -4.67 5.65 4.68
CA SER A 109 -5.36 5.87 5.95
C SER A 109 -6.58 4.96 6.11
N ASN A 110 -7.28 4.62 5.03
CA ASN A 110 -8.50 3.82 5.03
C ASN A 110 -8.26 2.30 4.86
N VAL A 111 -7.01 1.85 4.69
CA VAL A 111 -6.67 0.43 4.79
C VAL A 111 -6.50 -0.04 6.24
N THR A 112 -6.90 -1.28 6.55
CA THR A 112 -6.67 -1.90 7.87
C THR A 112 -5.18 -2.02 8.19
N THR A 113 -4.86 -2.14 9.48
CA THR A 113 -3.47 -2.31 9.95
C THR A 113 -2.81 -3.53 9.30
N THR A 114 -3.54 -4.62 9.12
CA THR A 114 -3.05 -5.85 8.48
C THR A 114 -2.66 -5.59 7.02
N MET A 115 -3.53 -4.95 6.25
CA MET A 115 -3.26 -4.62 4.85
C MET A 115 -2.13 -3.60 4.72
N ARG A 116 -2.13 -2.58 5.58
CA ARG A 116 -1.06 -1.58 5.64
C ARG A 116 0.30 -2.19 5.89
N ASN A 117 0.39 -3.19 6.76
CA ASN A 117 1.64 -3.88 7.03
C ASN A 117 2.10 -4.70 5.82
N LYS A 118 1.19 -5.35 5.09
CA LYS A 118 1.52 -6.03 3.82
C LYS A 118 2.06 -5.06 2.77
N ILE A 119 1.40 -3.92 2.57
CA ILE A 119 1.84 -2.87 1.64
C ILE A 119 3.25 -2.38 2.02
N LYS A 120 3.50 -2.12 3.31
CA LYS A 120 4.82 -1.68 3.80
C LYS A 120 5.92 -2.72 3.64
N LEU A 121 5.58 -4.00 3.59
CA LEU A 121 6.50 -5.11 3.35
C LEU A 121 6.72 -5.39 1.87
N THR A 122 5.97 -4.75 0.98
CA THR A 122 6.11 -4.92 -0.47
C THR A 122 7.32 -4.15 -0.96
N ASP A 123 8.12 -4.79 -1.83
CA ASP A 123 9.30 -4.18 -2.42
C ASP A 123 8.93 -2.89 -3.17
N GLY A 124 9.75 -1.86 -2.99
CA GLY A 124 9.50 -0.54 -3.58
C GLY A 124 8.70 0.43 -2.72
N HIS A 125 8.10 -0.01 -1.60
CA HIS A 125 7.29 0.86 -0.72
C HIS A 125 8.03 2.14 -0.28
N LEU A 126 9.34 2.06 0.03
CA LEU A 126 10.09 3.24 0.49
C LEU A 126 10.20 4.32 -0.60
N VAL A 127 10.38 3.92 -1.85
CA VAL A 127 10.47 4.84 -3.01
C VAL A 127 9.08 5.37 -3.34
N ALA A 128 8.09 4.48 -3.44
CA ALA A 128 6.71 4.84 -3.73
C ALA A 128 6.10 5.76 -2.67
N SER A 129 6.37 5.51 -1.39
CA SER A 129 5.91 6.36 -0.30
C SER A 129 6.58 7.73 -0.29
N LYS A 130 7.86 7.82 -0.71
CA LYS A 130 8.55 9.11 -0.83
C LYS A 130 8.01 9.93 -2.00
N ASN A 131 7.80 9.29 -3.15
CA ASN A 131 7.33 9.92 -4.38
C ASN A 131 5.82 10.04 -4.45
N LYS A 132 5.08 9.46 -3.49
CA LYS A 132 3.62 9.40 -3.46
C LYS A 132 3.06 8.77 -4.74
N ASP A 133 3.75 7.74 -5.20
CA ASP A 133 3.41 6.98 -6.40
C ASP A 133 2.10 6.22 -6.18
N LEU A 134 1.05 6.71 -6.84
CA LEU A 134 -0.30 6.18 -6.74
C LEU A 134 -0.46 4.92 -7.60
N VAL A 135 0.19 4.86 -8.77
CA VAL A 135 0.17 3.69 -9.67
C VAL A 135 0.77 2.45 -8.98
N TRP A 136 1.90 2.63 -8.30
CA TRP A 136 2.48 1.57 -7.49
C TRP A 136 1.55 1.13 -6.35
N LEU A 137 0.89 2.09 -5.69
CA LEU A 137 -0.01 1.80 -4.57
C LEU A 137 -1.23 1.00 -5.04
N MET A 138 -1.87 1.40 -6.14
CA MET A 138 -3.02 0.71 -6.74
C MET A 138 -2.65 -0.72 -7.09
N SER A 139 -1.55 -0.90 -7.83
CA SER A 139 -1.04 -2.23 -8.20
C SER A 139 -0.75 -3.11 -6.98
N THR A 140 -0.24 -2.53 -5.89
CA THR A 140 0.06 -3.25 -4.65
C THR A 140 -1.21 -3.62 -3.87
N VAL A 141 -2.22 -2.75 -3.88
CA VAL A 141 -3.51 -2.99 -3.21
C VAL A 141 -4.26 -4.12 -3.89
N ASP A 142 -4.25 -4.18 -5.23
CA ASP A 142 -4.83 -5.29 -6.00
C ASP A 142 -4.16 -6.63 -5.65
N VAL A 143 -2.83 -6.66 -5.54
CA VAL A 143 -2.11 -7.86 -5.07
C VAL A 143 -2.49 -8.24 -3.63
N CYS A 144 -2.79 -7.26 -2.78
CA CYS A 144 -3.19 -7.51 -1.39
C CYS A 144 -4.62 -8.06 -1.25
N VAL A 145 -5.48 -7.81 -2.25
CA VAL A 145 -6.88 -8.23 -2.33
C VAL A 145 -7.08 -9.07 -3.61
N PRO A 146 -6.56 -10.30 -3.66
CA PRO A 146 -6.68 -11.14 -4.85
C PRO A 146 -8.15 -11.44 -5.19
N PRO A 147 -8.46 -11.65 -6.48
CA PRO A 147 -9.79 -12.02 -6.93
C PRO A 147 -10.23 -13.36 -6.34
N LYS A 148 -11.54 -13.51 -6.11
CA LYS A 148 -12.14 -14.76 -5.60
C LYS A 148 -11.72 -15.95 -6.49
N GLY A 149 -10.91 -16.85 -5.94
CA GLY A 149 -10.47 -18.07 -6.62
C GLY A 149 -8.95 -18.30 -6.59
N LEU A 150 -8.17 -17.29 -6.22
CA LEU A 150 -6.74 -17.43 -5.90
C LEU A 150 -6.56 -17.26 -4.39
N GLU A 151 -7.18 -18.16 -3.62
CA GLU A 151 -6.54 -18.53 -2.36
C GLU A 151 -5.16 -19.07 -2.76
N THR A 152 -4.14 -18.22 -2.66
CA THR A 152 -2.78 -18.71 -2.45
C THR A 152 -2.92 -19.70 -1.31
N GLN A 153 -2.89 -20.99 -1.66
CA GLN A 153 -2.45 -22.02 -0.74
C GLN A 153 -1.27 -21.39 -0.03
N SER A 154 -1.42 -21.15 1.28
CA SER A 154 -0.27 -20.95 2.15
C SER A 154 0.80 -21.90 1.64
N PRO A 155 2.07 -21.46 1.45
CA PRO A 155 3.12 -22.43 1.17
C PRO A 155 2.96 -23.47 2.26
N ALA A 156 2.63 -24.69 1.83
CA ALA A 156 2.32 -25.76 2.76
C ALA A 156 3.47 -25.75 3.74
N GLU A 157 3.14 -25.51 5.02
CA GLU A 157 4.09 -25.64 6.11
C GLU A 157 4.85 -26.92 5.82
N PRO A 158 6.18 -26.88 5.57
CA PRO A 158 6.90 -28.07 5.18
C PRO A 158 6.64 -29.05 6.31
N ARG A 159 5.88 -30.11 6.00
CA ARG A 159 5.57 -31.16 6.96
C ARG A 159 6.91 -31.54 7.55
N ARG A 160 7.13 -31.18 8.82
CA ARG A 160 8.29 -31.65 9.57
C ARG A 160 8.33 -33.16 9.29
N PRO A 161 9.41 -33.70 8.69
CA PRO A 161 9.51 -35.13 8.55
C PRO A 161 9.29 -35.69 9.95
N ALA A 162 8.31 -36.59 10.08
CA ALA A 162 8.02 -37.24 11.34
C ALA A 162 9.35 -37.73 11.90
N GLU A 163 9.70 -37.27 13.10
CA GLU A 163 10.91 -37.72 13.76
C GLU A 163 10.89 -39.25 13.72
N PRO A 164 11.93 -39.90 13.17
CA PRO A 164 12.01 -41.34 13.28
C PRO A 164 12.03 -41.63 14.77
N THR A 165 10.97 -42.28 15.25
CA THR A 165 10.88 -42.76 16.63
C THR A 165 12.11 -43.62 16.84
N ARG A 166 13.13 -43.08 17.52
CA ARG A 166 14.33 -43.83 17.88
C ARG A 166 13.83 -44.99 18.74
N ARG A 167 13.80 -46.17 18.15
CA ARG A 167 13.61 -47.42 18.88
C ARG A 167 14.93 -47.66 19.59
N TRP A 168 15.01 -47.22 20.83
CA TRP A 168 16.16 -47.48 21.71
C TRP A 168 16.39 -48.99 21.71
N SER A 169 17.62 -49.42 21.41
CA SER A 169 18.00 -50.81 21.65
C SER A 169 18.07 -51.04 23.16
N LEU A 170 17.83 -52.28 23.60
CA LEU A 170 17.93 -52.66 25.01
C LEU A 170 19.33 -52.41 25.60
N GLU A 171 20.36 -52.21 24.77
CA GLU A 171 21.70 -51.78 25.20
C GLU A 171 21.75 -50.32 25.69
N GLU A 172 20.98 -49.40 25.10
CA GLU A 172 21.05 -47.95 25.44
C GLU A 172 20.27 -47.60 26.73
N MET A 173 19.38 -48.49 27.20
CA MET A 173 18.66 -48.32 28.47
C MET A 173 19.51 -48.64 29.72
N LYS A 174 20.67 -49.30 29.58
CA LYS A 174 21.53 -49.64 30.73
C LYS A 174 22.35 -48.45 31.26
N VAL A 175 22.57 -47.40 30.47
CA VAL A 175 23.45 -46.28 30.87
C VAL A 175 22.73 -45.23 31.72
N VAL A 176 21.40 -45.26 31.83
CA VAL A 176 20.62 -44.23 32.55
C VAL A 176 20.31 -44.62 34.01
N CYS A 177 20.60 -45.86 34.43
CA CYS A 177 20.25 -46.34 35.77
C CYS A 177 21.40 -46.40 36.80
N GLU A 178 22.63 -46.05 36.45
CA GLU A 178 23.72 -45.96 37.45
C GLU A 178 23.98 -44.51 37.85
N ARG A 179 23.16 -44.02 38.79
CA ARG A 179 23.59 -42.97 39.72
C ARG A 179 24.39 -43.66 40.84
N PRO A 180 25.66 -43.33 41.07
CA PRO A 180 26.25 -43.52 42.39
C PRO A 180 25.80 -42.36 43.29
N GLU A 181 25.01 -42.69 44.30
CA GLU A 181 24.93 -41.92 45.54
C GLU A 181 26.28 -41.96 46.24
N GLU A 182 26.86 -40.80 46.54
CA GLU A 182 27.87 -40.52 47.59
C GLU A 182 28.21 -39.02 47.41
N ALA A 183 28.21 -38.11 48.39
CA ALA A 183 28.26 -38.25 49.84
C ALA A 183 27.55 -37.04 50.49
N VAL A 184 26.60 -37.33 51.39
CA VAL A 184 26.25 -36.39 52.47
C VAL A 184 27.11 -36.80 53.66
N GLY A 185 28.23 -36.08 53.81
CA GLY A 185 29.05 -36.13 55.02
C GLY A 185 28.30 -35.52 56.19
N SER A 186 28.18 -36.32 57.24
CA SER A 186 27.45 -36.09 58.48
C SER A 186 28.32 -35.40 59.53
N LEU A 187 27.67 -34.55 60.34
CA LEU A 187 27.97 -34.16 61.75
C LEU A 187 29.32 -33.48 62.05
N PHE A 188 29.28 -32.20 62.44
CA PHE A 188 29.34 -31.72 63.84
C PHE A 188 29.24 -30.19 63.88
#